data_AF-F7UW14-F1
#
_entry.id   AF-F7UW14-F1
#
_cell.length_a   1.000
_cell.length_b   1.000
_cell.length_c   1.000
_cell.angle_alpha   90.00
_cell.angle_beta   90.00
_cell.angle_gamma   90.00
#
_symmetry.space_group_name_H-M   'P 1'
#
loop_
_entity.id
_entity.type
_entity.pdbx_description
1 polymer ?
#
loop_
_entity_poly.entity_id
_entity_poly.type
_entity_poly.pdbx_seq_one_letter_code
_entity_poly.pdbx_strand_id
1 'polypeptide(L)'
;MIEVLWHGRGGQGAFTAARLLGAAASLADGRYALAFPSFGPERRGAPMRAFTKLSDVPIGDRSAITQADYVIYLDDTLLGEGWEDELKPGGVVLINSVQTFDDDRILAIDADGISADILGRPIPNTVFLGALSALCDQVKREDVQEAIRQYMPEKLHAKNSAIVDAAFHQVVECVDETVSAAHHPVQSVSAPSCPERSAQREVEGPRAATAEARTVGTVGDPSTPHLRCSAQDDKPVRPSVHIPTLRTDELDPTSYARTTCFEAGYLVAKNAGWRNIRPVVDLSACTGCLQCYLYCPDGTIYKVPSACQSAETLADVIQPARNQTFVAIDYDFCKGCGICARMCKFGAIAMISEKEALAAETAGDLESEASAR
;
A
#
# COMPACT_ATOMS: atom_id res chain seq x y z
N MET A 1 0.10 -2.73 28.72
CA MET A 1 0.16 -1.70 27.66
C MET A 1 -0.49 -2.28 26.43
N ILE A 2 -1.49 -1.59 25.88
CA ILE A 2 -2.14 -1.96 24.61
C ILE A 2 -1.43 -1.23 23.49
N GLU A 3 -1.12 -1.94 22.41
CA GLU A 3 -0.43 -1.42 21.25
C GLU A 3 -1.29 -1.65 20.01
N VAL A 4 -1.45 -0.59 19.21
CA VAL A 4 -2.19 -0.59 17.96
C VAL A 4 -1.27 -0.18 16.83
N LEU A 5 -1.15 -1.04 15.83
CA LEU A 5 -0.38 -0.82 14.63
C LEU A 5 -1.33 -0.51 13.47
N TRP A 6 -1.13 0.63 12.81
CA TRP A 6 -1.97 1.09 11.72
C TRP A 6 -1.21 1.01 10.41
N HIS A 7 -1.70 0.23 9.46
CA HIS A 7 -1.27 0.19 8.07
C HIS A 7 -2.24 1.01 7.24
N GLY A 8 -1.71 1.97 6.50
CA GLY A 8 -2.52 2.77 5.60
C GLY A 8 -1.70 3.38 4.47
N ARG A 9 -2.36 4.09 3.58
CA ARG A 9 -1.73 4.87 2.51
C ARG A 9 -1.80 6.35 2.83
N GLY A 10 -0.81 7.10 2.36
CA GLY A 10 -0.80 8.56 2.49
C GLY A 10 -2.08 9.19 1.91
N GLY A 11 -2.96 9.69 2.79
CA GLY A 11 -4.26 10.27 2.44
C GLY A 11 -5.47 9.53 3.03
N GLN A 12 -5.33 8.29 3.49
CA GLN A 12 -6.43 7.52 4.10
C GLN A 12 -6.70 7.87 5.57
N GLY A 13 -5.80 8.61 6.22
CA GLY A 13 -6.03 9.12 7.58
C GLY A 13 -5.61 8.18 8.71
N ALA A 14 -4.74 7.20 8.46
CA ALA A 14 -4.18 6.30 9.49
C ALA A 14 -3.56 7.06 10.67
N PHE A 15 -2.68 8.03 10.42
CA PHE A 15 -2.10 8.83 11.51
C PHE A 15 -3.14 9.70 12.23
N THR A 16 -4.18 10.16 11.52
CA THR A 16 -5.28 10.89 12.15
C THR A 16 -6.04 9.98 13.11
N ALA A 17 -6.36 8.75 12.71
CA ALA A 17 -6.97 7.76 13.60
C ALA A 17 -6.07 7.42 14.79
N ALA A 18 -4.78 7.15 14.55
CA ALA A 18 -3.81 6.87 15.61
C ALA A 18 -3.75 8.00 16.66
N ARG A 19 -3.76 9.26 16.21
CA ARG A 19 -3.77 10.43 17.08
C ARG A 19 -5.08 10.60 17.84
N LEU A 20 -6.22 10.37 17.18
CA LEU A 20 -7.53 10.42 17.81
C LEU A 20 -7.71 9.32 18.87
N LEU A 21 -7.24 8.10 18.58
CA LEU A 21 -7.25 7.00 19.54
C LEU A 21 -6.42 7.35 20.77
N GLY A 22 -5.21 7.89 20.56
CA GLY A 22 -4.36 8.33 21.65
C GLY A 22 -5.01 9.44 22.48
N ALA A 23 -5.62 10.44 21.82
CA ALA A 23 -6.34 11.50 22.49
C ALA A 23 -7.50 10.94 23.33
N ALA A 24 -8.36 10.10 22.74
CA ALA A 24 -9.50 9.48 23.39
C ALA A 24 -9.08 8.70 24.65
N ALA A 25 -8.09 7.83 24.52
CA ALA A 25 -7.61 7.01 25.63
C ALA A 25 -6.94 7.82 26.76
N SER A 26 -6.48 9.06 26.47
CA SER A 26 -5.83 9.95 27.44
C SER A 26 -6.77 10.94 28.12
N LEU A 27 -8.07 10.92 27.82
CA LEU A 27 -9.04 11.84 28.43
C LEU A 27 -9.29 11.52 29.93
N ALA A 28 -9.10 10.27 30.34
CA ALA A 28 -9.27 9.86 31.73
C ALA A 28 -7.98 10.04 32.56
N ASP A 29 -8.14 10.45 33.81
CA ASP A 29 -7.03 10.58 34.76
C ASP A 29 -6.24 9.27 34.91
N GLY A 30 -4.91 9.39 35.00
CA GLY A 30 -4.01 8.24 35.15
C GLY A 30 -3.81 7.42 33.88
N ARG A 31 -4.34 7.86 32.72
CA ARG A 31 -4.08 7.22 31.43
C ARG A 31 -2.99 7.95 30.66
N TYR A 32 -2.20 7.17 29.93
CA TYR A 32 -1.10 7.64 29.11
C TYR A 32 -1.24 7.07 27.70
N ALA A 33 -1.07 7.93 26.71
CA ALA A 33 -1.08 7.53 25.32
C ALA A 33 0.11 8.12 24.57
N LEU A 34 0.62 7.37 23.60
CA LEU A 34 1.63 7.82 22.66
C LEU A 34 1.16 7.48 21.24
N ALA A 35 1.09 8.47 20.36
CA ALA A 35 0.74 8.26 18.96
C ALA A 35 1.77 8.93 18.05
N PHE A 36 2.36 8.16 17.13
CA PHE A 36 3.37 8.67 16.21
C PHE A 36 3.34 7.92 14.87
N PRO A 37 3.74 8.56 13.77
CA PRO A 37 3.78 7.94 12.45
C PRO A 37 5.18 7.45 12.07
N SER A 38 5.24 6.56 11.09
CA SER A 38 6.41 6.28 10.26
C SER A 38 6.01 6.54 8.80
N PHE A 39 6.65 7.54 8.20
CA PHE A 39 6.49 7.91 6.80
C PHE A 39 7.76 7.59 6.03
N GLY A 40 7.60 7.12 4.80
CA GLY A 40 8.66 7.19 3.81
C GLY A 40 8.80 8.62 3.24
N PRO A 41 9.76 8.84 2.32
CA PRO A 41 9.98 10.13 1.68
C PRO A 41 8.85 10.58 0.73
N GLU A 42 7.86 9.72 0.48
CA GLU A 42 6.78 9.97 -0.47
C GLU A 42 5.72 10.93 0.06
N ARG A 43 5.16 11.77 -0.83
CA ARG A 43 4.19 12.80 -0.45
C ARG A 43 2.74 12.31 -0.33
N ARG A 44 2.34 11.25 -1.04
CA ARG A 44 0.95 10.73 -1.08
C ARG A 44 0.91 9.29 -1.61
N GLY A 45 -0.11 8.52 -1.21
CA GLY A 45 -0.41 7.17 -1.73
C GLY A 45 0.50 6.05 -1.24
N ALA A 46 1.75 6.37 -0.89
CA ALA A 46 2.68 5.38 -0.36
C ALA A 46 2.17 4.73 0.92
N PRO A 47 2.44 3.42 1.10
CA PRO A 47 2.25 2.75 2.38
C PRO A 47 2.95 3.52 3.50
N MET A 48 2.25 3.65 4.61
CA MET A 48 2.75 4.28 5.82
C MET A 48 2.25 3.49 7.02
N ARG A 49 2.97 3.62 8.12
CA ARG A 49 2.55 3.05 9.40
C ARG A 49 2.26 4.15 10.40
N ALA A 50 1.30 3.94 11.27
CA ALA A 50 1.17 4.70 12.50
C ALA A 50 1.10 3.77 13.69
N PHE A 51 1.44 4.30 14.85
CA PHE A 51 1.55 3.54 16.08
C PHE A 51 0.76 4.27 17.15
N THR A 52 -0.02 3.53 17.91
CA THR A 52 -0.66 4.02 19.13
C THR A 52 -0.35 3.08 20.29
N LYS A 53 0.21 3.62 21.37
CA LYS A 53 0.45 2.89 22.62
C LYS A 53 -0.42 3.48 23.72
N LEU A 54 -1.14 2.63 24.44
CA LEU A 54 -2.08 2.99 25.51
C LEU A 54 -1.67 2.29 26.81
N SER A 55 -1.63 3.03 27.91
CA SER A 55 -1.13 2.54 29.19
C SER A 55 -1.79 3.24 30.38
N ASP A 56 -1.82 2.55 31.51
CA ASP A 56 -2.16 3.07 32.84
C ASP A 56 -0.90 3.56 33.62
N VAL A 57 0.29 3.33 33.05
CA VAL A 57 1.57 3.83 33.55
C VAL A 57 2.28 4.67 32.49
N PRO A 58 3.14 5.65 32.87
CA PRO A 58 3.89 6.47 31.93
C PRO A 58 4.67 5.65 30.90
N ILE A 59 4.51 5.99 29.62
CA ILE A 59 5.13 5.27 28.50
C ILE A 59 6.53 5.86 28.22
N GLY A 60 7.58 5.07 28.53
CA GLY A 60 8.96 5.40 28.20
C GLY A 60 9.40 4.93 26.80
N ASP A 61 8.76 3.88 26.28
CA ASP A 61 9.12 3.25 25.03
C ASP A 61 8.54 3.99 23.81
N ARG A 62 9.42 4.66 23.07
CA ARG A 62 9.11 5.43 21.87
C ARG A 62 9.49 4.70 20.57
N SER A 63 9.90 3.44 20.66
CA SER A 63 10.24 2.62 19.49
C SER A 63 8.99 2.23 18.70
N ALA A 64 9.17 1.96 17.40
CA ALA A 64 8.11 1.45 16.52
C ALA A 64 7.56 0.12 17.05
N ILE A 65 6.25 -0.09 16.92
CA ILE A 65 5.60 -1.34 17.32
C ILE A 65 5.96 -2.41 16.28
N THR A 66 6.51 -3.53 16.74
CA THR A 66 6.74 -4.72 15.91
C THR A 66 5.61 -5.72 16.05
N GLN A 67 5.03 -5.87 17.25
CA GLN A 67 3.88 -6.72 17.52
C GLN A 67 2.81 -5.94 18.28
N ALA A 68 1.55 -6.04 17.87
CA ALA A 68 0.45 -5.27 18.40
C ALA A 68 -0.69 -6.16 18.92
N ASP A 69 -1.49 -5.61 19.83
CA ASP A 69 -2.75 -6.21 20.26
C ASP A 69 -3.81 -6.05 19.16
N TYR A 70 -3.73 -4.95 18.41
CA TYR A 70 -4.57 -4.70 17.24
C TYR A 70 -3.73 -4.24 16.06
N VAL A 71 -3.83 -4.91 14.91
CA VAL A 71 -3.20 -4.49 13.66
C VAL A 71 -4.30 -4.10 12.68
N ILE A 72 -4.26 -2.87 12.18
CA ILE A 72 -5.35 -2.28 11.42
C ILE A 72 -4.89 -1.94 10.01
N TYR A 73 -5.50 -2.55 9.01
CA TYR A 73 -5.24 -2.29 7.59
C TYR A 73 -6.37 -1.44 7.01
N LEU A 74 -6.09 -0.19 6.67
CA LEU A 74 -7.07 0.72 6.06
C LEU A 74 -7.41 0.38 4.60
N ASP A 75 -6.73 -0.59 4.01
CA ASP A 75 -6.83 -0.99 2.62
C ASP A 75 -6.38 -2.46 2.50
N ASP A 76 -7.16 -3.28 1.80
CA ASP A 76 -6.88 -4.72 1.72
C ASP A 76 -5.59 -5.05 0.95
N THR A 77 -5.15 -4.18 0.04
CA THR A 77 -3.89 -4.36 -0.71
C THR A 77 -2.64 -4.22 0.15
N LEU A 78 -2.78 -3.77 1.40
CA LEU A 78 -1.68 -3.66 2.35
C LEU A 78 -1.47 -4.94 3.16
N LEU A 79 -2.46 -5.83 3.22
CA LEU A 79 -2.33 -7.11 3.90
C LEU A 79 -1.49 -8.04 3.02
N GLY A 80 -0.25 -8.27 3.43
CA GLY A 80 0.70 -9.16 2.76
C GLY A 80 0.94 -10.45 3.54
N GLU A 81 1.76 -11.33 2.98
CA GLU A 81 2.27 -12.51 3.69
C GLU A 81 3.04 -12.07 4.96
N GLY A 82 2.91 -12.84 6.05
CA GLY A 82 3.62 -12.58 7.31
C GLY A 82 2.94 -11.55 8.23
N TRP A 83 1.68 -11.17 7.96
CA TRP A 83 0.88 -10.31 8.85
C TRP A 83 0.76 -10.90 10.27
N GLU A 84 0.84 -12.22 10.39
CA GLU A 84 0.77 -12.96 11.65
C GLU A 84 1.91 -12.58 12.59
N ASP A 85 3.08 -12.24 12.05
CA ASP A 85 4.27 -11.86 12.83
C ASP A 85 4.09 -10.50 13.51
N GLU A 86 3.14 -9.68 13.03
CA GLU A 86 2.79 -8.37 13.61
C GLU A 86 1.81 -8.48 14.78
N LEU A 87 1.30 -9.67 15.09
CA LEU A 87 0.38 -9.87 16.20
C LEU A 87 1.10 -10.33 17.48
N LYS A 88 0.68 -9.77 18.60
CA LYS A 88 0.92 -10.37 19.92
C LYS A 88 0.05 -11.62 20.09
N PRO A 89 0.36 -12.50 21.05
CA PRO A 89 -0.54 -13.58 21.44
C PRO A 89 -1.94 -13.04 21.81
N GLY A 90 -2.96 -13.51 21.09
CA GLY A 90 -4.35 -13.05 21.27
C GLY A 90 -4.69 -11.73 20.55
N GLY A 91 -3.78 -11.20 19.74
CA GLY A 91 -4.04 -10.00 18.94
C GLY A 91 -5.01 -10.27 17.79
N VAL A 92 -5.62 -9.19 17.29
CA VAL A 92 -6.64 -9.21 16.24
C VAL A 92 -6.25 -8.26 15.10
N VAL A 93 -6.50 -8.70 13.87
CA VAL A 93 -6.41 -7.86 12.66
C VAL A 93 -7.76 -7.26 12.34
N LEU A 94 -7.81 -5.95 12.11
CA LEU A 94 -8.96 -5.26 11.54
C LEU A 94 -8.62 -4.82 10.12
N ILE A 95 -9.39 -5.19 9.12
CA ILE A 95 -9.07 -4.89 7.71
C ILE A 95 -10.25 -4.25 6.99
N ASN A 96 -9.96 -3.21 6.20
CA ASN A 96 -10.94 -2.59 5.30
C ASN A 96 -11.08 -3.48 4.07
N SER A 97 -12.08 -4.36 4.09
CA SER A 97 -12.37 -5.24 2.97
C SER A 97 -13.80 -5.74 3.02
N VAL A 98 -14.33 -6.04 1.84
CA VAL A 98 -15.59 -6.78 1.66
C VAL A 98 -15.35 -8.29 1.48
N GLN A 99 -14.09 -8.73 1.52
CA GLN A 99 -13.71 -10.13 1.36
C GLN A 99 -13.85 -10.89 2.69
N THR A 100 -14.09 -12.19 2.59
CA THR A 100 -14.06 -13.11 3.73
C THR A 100 -12.67 -13.70 3.89
N PHE A 101 -12.23 -13.88 5.13
CA PHE A 101 -10.92 -14.46 5.47
C PHE A 101 -11.12 -15.74 6.29
N ASP A 102 -10.29 -16.75 6.04
CA ASP A 102 -10.37 -18.07 6.69
C ASP A 102 -9.61 -18.13 8.04
N ASP A 103 -9.33 -16.98 8.67
CA ASP A 103 -8.63 -16.89 9.96
C ASP A 103 -9.45 -16.06 10.94
N ASP A 104 -9.80 -16.67 12.09
CA ASP A 104 -10.63 -16.06 13.13
C ASP A 104 -10.01 -14.80 13.77
N ARG A 105 -8.69 -14.59 13.58
CA ARG A 105 -8.01 -13.37 14.05
C ARG A 105 -8.23 -12.19 13.13
N ILE A 106 -8.79 -12.38 11.93
CA ILE A 106 -9.04 -11.32 10.96
C ILE A 106 -10.52 -10.93 10.99
N LEU A 107 -10.79 -9.68 11.36
CA LEU A 107 -12.11 -9.06 11.25
C LEU A 107 -12.14 -8.10 10.05
N ALA A 108 -12.86 -8.50 9.00
CA ALA A 108 -13.11 -7.66 7.84
C ALA A 108 -14.29 -6.72 8.07
N ILE A 109 -14.11 -5.44 7.73
CA ILE A 109 -15.12 -4.39 7.86
C ILE A 109 -15.14 -3.61 6.54
N ASP A 110 -16.33 -3.41 5.95
CA ASP A 110 -16.51 -2.52 4.79
C ASP A 110 -16.44 -1.05 5.22
N ALA A 111 -15.25 -0.60 5.62
CA ALA A 111 -15.05 0.75 6.13
C ALA A 111 -15.23 1.81 5.04
N ASP A 112 -14.89 1.49 3.79
CA ASP A 112 -15.15 2.37 2.65
C ASP A 112 -16.64 2.51 2.37
N GLY A 113 -17.44 1.43 2.43
CA GLY A 113 -18.89 1.48 2.30
C GLY A 113 -19.54 2.34 3.40
N ILE A 114 -19.25 2.06 4.66
CA ILE A 114 -19.80 2.80 5.82
C ILE A 114 -19.47 4.29 5.72
N SER A 115 -18.22 4.62 5.40
CA SER A 115 -17.80 6.02 5.30
C SER A 115 -18.37 6.71 4.06
N ALA A 116 -18.49 6.01 2.92
CA ALA A 116 -19.10 6.55 1.72
C ALA A 116 -20.57 6.90 1.93
N ASP A 117 -21.35 6.07 2.63
CA ASP A 117 -22.77 6.32 2.88
C ASP A 117 -23.02 7.58 3.72
N ILE A 118 -22.13 7.87 4.67
CA ILE A 118 -22.30 8.98 5.63
C ILE A 118 -21.57 10.26 5.17
N LEU A 119 -20.32 10.13 4.72
CA LEU A 119 -19.48 11.26 4.31
C LEU A 119 -19.65 11.61 2.82
N GLY A 120 -20.15 10.68 2.00
CA GLY A 120 -20.16 10.79 0.54
C GLY A 120 -18.79 10.47 -0.09
N ARG A 121 -17.83 9.96 0.69
CA ARG A 121 -16.47 9.64 0.25
C ARG A 121 -15.92 8.45 1.06
N PRO A 122 -15.15 7.54 0.43
CA PRO A 122 -14.52 6.41 1.11
C PRO A 122 -13.30 6.88 1.92
N ILE A 123 -13.50 7.11 3.22
CA ILE A 123 -12.46 7.51 4.17
C ILE A 123 -12.59 6.59 5.39
N PRO A 124 -11.80 5.51 5.46
CA PRO A 124 -12.07 4.39 6.38
C PRO A 124 -11.61 4.65 7.82
N ASN A 125 -10.83 5.70 8.08
CA ASN A 125 -10.07 5.86 9.32
C ASN A 125 -10.92 5.92 10.61
N THR A 126 -12.06 6.61 10.62
CA THR A 126 -12.91 6.76 11.81
C THR A 126 -13.81 5.56 12.06
N VAL A 127 -14.05 4.72 11.04
CA VAL A 127 -14.75 3.43 11.20
C VAL A 127 -13.99 2.54 12.18
N PHE A 128 -12.67 2.42 12.00
CA PHE A 128 -11.83 1.60 12.89
C PHE A 128 -11.73 2.13 14.31
N LEU A 129 -11.96 3.43 14.55
CA LEU A 129 -12.07 3.94 15.91
C LEU A 129 -13.35 3.45 16.60
N GLY A 130 -14.46 3.38 15.85
CA GLY A 130 -15.70 2.77 16.32
C GLY A 130 -15.54 1.28 16.60
N ALA A 131 -14.92 0.55 15.67
CA ALA A 131 -14.60 -0.87 15.83
C ALA A 131 -13.73 -1.13 17.08
N LEU A 132 -12.65 -0.37 17.27
CA LEU A 132 -11.81 -0.49 18.46
C LEU A 132 -12.56 -0.18 19.76
N SER A 133 -13.49 0.78 19.74
CA SER A 133 -14.29 1.06 20.94
C SER A 133 -15.25 -0.07 21.32
N ALA A 134 -15.58 -0.98 20.40
CA ALA A 134 -16.34 -2.20 20.69
C ALA A 134 -15.43 -3.34 21.20
N LEU A 135 -14.18 -3.39 20.75
CA LEU A 135 -13.26 -4.50 21.02
C LEU A 135 -12.30 -4.25 22.19
N CYS A 136 -12.11 -3.00 22.61
CA CYS A 136 -11.12 -2.61 23.59
C CYS A 136 -11.76 -1.82 24.74
N ASP A 137 -11.86 -2.44 25.92
CA ASP A 137 -12.45 -1.85 27.13
C ASP A 137 -11.79 -0.53 27.59
N GLN A 138 -10.55 -0.28 27.16
CA GLN A 138 -9.82 0.95 27.49
C GLN A 138 -10.19 2.13 26.58
N VAL A 139 -10.98 1.90 25.53
CA VAL A 139 -11.34 2.88 24.52
C VAL A 139 -12.85 3.03 24.52
N LYS A 140 -13.37 4.06 25.21
CA LYS A 140 -14.80 4.32 25.21
C LYS A 140 -15.23 5.06 23.97
N ARG A 141 -16.41 4.70 23.46
CA ARG A 141 -17.01 5.37 22.30
C ARG A 141 -17.19 6.87 22.52
N GLU A 142 -17.61 7.26 23.73
CA GLU A 142 -17.82 8.66 24.11
C GLU A 142 -16.49 9.45 24.08
N ASP A 143 -15.39 8.82 24.52
CA ASP A 143 -14.06 9.42 24.51
C ASP A 143 -13.54 9.59 23.07
N VAL A 144 -13.85 8.64 22.17
CA VAL A 144 -13.54 8.75 20.74
C VAL A 144 -14.30 9.93 20.11
N GLN A 145 -15.59 10.06 20.40
CA GLN A 145 -16.41 11.17 19.92
C GLN A 145 -15.91 12.52 20.46
N GLU A 146 -15.48 12.56 21.73
CA GLU A 146 -14.88 13.76 22.31
C GLU A 146 -13.54 14.10 21.65
N ALA A 147 -12.67 13.12 21.40
CA ALA A 147 -11.44 13.33 20.65
C ALA A 147 -11.70 13.90 19.25
N ILE A 148 -12.74 13.42 18.55
CA ILE A 148 -13.16 13.98 17.26
C ILE A 148 -13.53 15.45 17.42
N ARG A 149 -14.32 15.81 18.45
CA ARG A 149 -14.72 17.20 18.70
C ARG A 149 -13.54 18.12 18.94
N GLN A 150 -12.51 17.66 19.65
CA GLN A 150 -11.35 18.48 19.99
C GLN A 150 -10.33 18.62 18.85
N TYR A 151 -10.14 17.58 18.03
CA TYR A 151 -9.03 17.51 17.07
C TYR A 151 -9.42 17.63 15.60
N MET A 152 -10.71 17.51 15.26
CA MET A 152 -11.21 17.68 13.90
C MET A 152 -11.97 19.01 13.72
N PRO A 153 -12.08 19.54 12.49
CA PRO A 153 -12.94 20.68 12.20
C PRO A 153 -14.42 20.39 12.53
N GLU A 154 -15.12 21.39 13.07
CA GLU A 154 -16.53 21.30 13.51
C GLU A 154 -17.48 20.70 12.47
N LYS A 155 -17.32 21.10 11.21
CA LYS A 155 -18.11 20.58 10.07
C LYS A 155 -18.04 19.06 9.88
N LEU A 156 -17.03 18.40 10.47
CA LEU A 156 -16.81 16.96 10.37
C LEU A 156 -17.33 16.19 11.58
N HIS A 157 -17.64 16.85 12.70
CA HIS A 157 -17.96 16.18 13.98
C HIS A 157 -19.16 15.24 13.85
N ALA A 158 -20.34 15.78 13.51
CA ALA A 158 -21.58 15.01 13.48
C ALA A 158 -21.50 13.76 12.58
N LYS A 159 -20.90 13.90 11.40
CA LYS A 159 -20.75 12.78 10.45
C LYS A 159 -19.77 11.72 10.94
N ASN A 160 -18.65 12.12 11.55
CA ASN A 160 -17.67 11.17 12.06
C ASN A 160 -18.17 10.48 13.35
N SER A 161 -18.92 11.18 14.20
CA SER A 161 -19.60 10.54 15.34
C SER A 161 -20.60 9.48 14.89
N ALA A 162 -21.40 9.77 13.85
CA ALA A 162 -22.32 8.78 13.27
C ALA A 162 -21.59 7.56 12.69
N ILE A 163 -20.43 7.75 12.04
CA ILE A 163 -19.58 6.64 11.58
C ILE A 163 -19.10 5.78 12.75
N VAL A 164 -18.62 6.42 13.82
CA VAL A 164 -18.16 5.71 15.02
C VAL A 164 -19.30 4.88 15.63
N ASP A 165 -20.51 5.42 15.70
CA ASP A 165 -21.68 4.69 16.21
C ASP A 165 -22.06 3.52 15.31
N ALA A 166 -22.10 3.72 13.99
CA ALA A 166 -22.41 2.66 13.03
C ALA A 166 -21.41 1.51 13.10
N ALA A 167 -20.12 1.83 13.10
CA ALA A 167 -19.05 0.83 13.18
C ALA A 167 -19.05 0.09 14.52
N PHE A 168 -19.32 0.78 15.63
CA PHE A 168 -19.44 0.16 16.95
C PHE A 168 -20.57 -0.87 16.96
N HIS A 169 -21.78 -0.51 16.52
CA HIS A 169 -22.92 -1.43 16.54
C HIS A 169 -22.68 -2.65 15.63
N GLN A 170 -22.16 -2.44 14.42
CA GLN A 170 -21.86 -3.53 13.50
C GLN A 170 -20.87 -4.53 14.11
N VAL A 171 -19.81 -4.05 14.77
CA VAL A 171 -18.82 -4.93 15.39
C VAL A 171 -19.38 -5.66 16.61
N VAL A 172 -20.19 -5.00 17.43
CA VAL A 172 -20.87 -5.66 18.57
C VAL A 172 -21.77 -6.79 18.08
N GLU A 173 -22.57 -6.56 17.03
CA GLU A 173 -23.44 -7.59 16.44
C GLU A 173 -22.62 -8.79 15.93
N CYS A 174 -21.52 -8.56 15.21
CA CYS A 174 -20.65 -9.63 14.73
C CYS A 174 -20.01 -10.45 15.87
N VAL A 175 -19.61 -9.79 16.97
CA VAL A 175 -19.01 -10.47 18.14
C VAL A 175 -20.06 -11.28 18.90
N ASP A 176 -21.28 -10.77 19.05
CA ASP A 176 -22.36 -11.48 19.74
C ASP A 176 -22.82 -12.73 18.96
N GLU A 177 -22.81 -12.67 17.61
CA GLU A 177 -23.11 -13.82 16.74
C GLU A 177 -22.04 -14.92 16.85
N THR A 178 -20.76 -14.54 16.93
CA THR A 178 -19.66 -15.50 17.11
C THR A 178 -19.64 -16.13 18.51
N VAL A 179 -19.97 -15.37 19.55
CA VAL A 179 -20.09 -15.89 20.93
C VAL A 179 -21.33 -16.79 21.10
N SER A 180 -22.43 -16.51 20.39
CA SER A 180 -23.62 -17.38 20.38
C SER A 180 -23.38 -18.70 19.64
N ALA A 181 -22.51 -18.71 18.62
CA ALA A 181 -22.11 -19.94 17.93
C ALA A 181 -21.15 -20.82 18.76
N ALA A 182 -20.40 -20.24 19.70
CA ALA A 182 -19.31 -20.88 20.43
C ALA A 182 -19.65 -21.39 21.86
N HIS A 183 -20.93 -21.65 22.19
CA HIS A 183 -21.34 -22.10 23.53
C HIS A 183 -20.85 -23.53 23.93
N HIS A 184 -19.56 -23.64 24.27
CA HIS A 184 -19.03 -24.59 25.24
C HIS A 184 -18.01 -23.89 26.16
N PRO A 185 -18.13 -24.02 27.49
CA PRO A 185 -17.53 -23.06 28.41
C PRO A 185 -16.04 -23.33 28.62
N VAL A 186 -15.18 -22.38 28.25
CA VAL A 186 -13.79 -22.36 28.72
C VAL A 186 -13.72 -21.59 30.03
N GLN A 187 -13.44 -22.34 31.10
CA GLN A 187 -13.25 -21.82 32.45
C GLN A 187 -11.92 -21.05 32.57
N SER A 188 -11.99 -19.96 33.34
CA SER A 188 -10.84 -19.20 33.84
C SER A 188 -9.81 -20.09 34.53
N VAL A 189 -8.54 -20.01 34.13
CA VAL A 189 -7.43 -20.61 34.88
C VAL A 189 -6.46 -19.53 35.34
N SER A 190 -6.32 -19.44 36.65
CA SER A 190 -5.40 -18.61 37.42
C SER A 190 -3.92 -18.95 37.15
N ALA A 191 -3.09 -17.93 37.09
CA ALA A 191 -1.64 -18.01 36.93
C ALA A 191 -0.93 -18.69 38.12
N PRO A 192 0.11 -19.51 37.87
CA PRO A 192 1.19 -19.74 38.83
C PRO A 192 2.42 -18.86 38.52
N SER A 193 3.16 -18.60 39.59
CA SER A 193 4.27 -17.67 39.76
C SER A 193 5.51 -17.90 38.89
N CYS A 194 6.17 -16.77 38.57
CA CYS A 194 7.49 -16.61 37.97
C CYS A 194 8.62 -17.34 38.74
N PRO A 195 9.68 -17.79 38.03
CA PRO A 195 11.03 -17.58 38.52
C PRO A 195 11.95 -16.90 37.49
N GLU A 196 13.09 -16.46 38.02
CA GLU A 196 13.98 -15.37 37.61
C GLU A 196 14.72 -15.50 36.27
N ARG A 197 15.16 -14.31 35.79
CA ARG A 197 16.08 -14.09 34.67
C ARG A 197 17.34 -14.96 34.74
N SER A 198 17.75 -15.49 33.59
CA SER A 198 19.17 -15.65 33.28
C SER A 198 19.44 -15.45 31.78
N ALA A 199 20.73 -15.18 31.52
CA ALA A 199 21.36 -14.50 30.39
C ALA A 199 21.02 -14.93 28.95
N GLN A 200 21.09 -13.90 28.10
CA GLN A 200 21.33 -13.83 26.66
C GLN A 200 21.90 -15.08 25.97
N ARG A 201 21.31 -15.42 24.82
CA ARG A 201 22.01 -16.02 23.68
C ARG A 201 21.33 -15.58 22.39
N GLU A 202 22.06 -14.85 21.56
CA GLU A 202 21.70 -14.57 20.17
C GLU A 202 21.68 -15.89 19.39
N VAL A 203 20.61 -16.14 18.65
CA VAL A 203 20.48 -17.29 17.76
C VAL A 203 20.32 -16.73 16.35
N GLU A 204 21.37 -16.86 15.55
CA GLU A 204 21.36 -16.63 14.10
C GLU A 204 20.42 -17.65 13.43
N GLY A 205 19.44 -17.15 12.68
CA GLY A 205 18.58 -17.95 11.82
C GLY A 205 19.27 -18.34 10.49
N PRO A 206 18.85 -19.43 9.83
CA PRO A 206 19.61 -20.06 8.76
C PRO A 206 19.54 -19.29 7.44
N ARG A 207 20.70 -19.18 6.79
CA ARG A 207 20.87 -18.71 5.41
C ARG A 207 20.16 -19.67 4.44
N ALA A 208 19.22 -19.15 3.67
CA ALA A 208 18.64 -19.87 2.53
C ALA A 208 19.67 -19.98 1.40
N ALA A 209 19.76 -21.18 0.83
CA ALA A 209 20.76 -21.58 -0.16
C ALA A 209 20.53 -20.90 -1.52
N THR A 210 21.63 -20.42 -2.10
CA THR A 210 21.73 -19.92 -3.47
C THR A 210 21.51 -21.04 -4.49
N ALA A 211 20.48 -20.92 -5.31
CA ALA A 211 20.34 -21.69 -6.55
C ALA A 211 21.19 -21.07 -7.67
N GLU A 212 21.73 -21.96 -8.49
CA GLU A 212 22.92 -21.80 -9.31
C GLU A 212 22.83 -20.74 -10.42
N ALA A 213 23.90 -19.94 -10.51
CA ALA A 213 24.17 -19.04 -11.60
C ALA A 213 24.35 -19.81 -12.92
N ARG A 214 23.43 -19.62 -13.87
CA ARG A 214 23.72 -19.85 -15.28
C ARG A 214 24.57 -18.68 -15.79
N THR A 215 25.79 -19.01 -16.19
CA THR A 215 26.77 -18.14 -16.81
C THR A 215 26.21 -17.45 -18.06
N VAL A 216 26.19 -16.12 -18.07
CA VAL A 216 26.01 -15.32 -19.28
C VAL A 216 27.09 -14.25 -19.35
N GLY A 217 27.93 -14.38 -20.38
CA GLY A 217 28.48 -13.29 -21.18
C GLY A 217 29.31 -12.22 -20.47
N THR A 218 30.62 -12.29 -20.69
CA THR A 218 31.59 -11.21 -20.49
C THR A 218 31.11 -9.85 -20.99
N VAL A 219 31.33 -8.84 -20.14
CA VAL A 219 31.10 -7.40 -20.35
C VAL A 219 31.61 -6.95 -21.73
N GLY A 220 30.69 -6.45 -22.55
CA GLY A 220 30.99 -5.82 -23.84
C GLY A 220 31.31 -4.32 -23.69
N ASP A 221 32.33 -3.90 -24.43
CA ASP A 221 32.83 -2.54 -24.70
C ASP A 221 31.75 -1.43 -24.79
N PRO A 222 31.92 -0.27 -24.12
CA PRO A 222 30.94 0.82 -24.08
C PRO A 222 30.78 1.64 -25.39
N SER A 223 31.26 1.16 -26.54
CA SER A 223 31.28 1.93 -27.79
C SER A 223 30.27 1.53 -28.88
N THR A 224 29.23 0.72 -28.60
CA THR A 224 28.19 0.37 -29.60
C THR A 224 26.74 0.48 -29.08
N PRO A 225 25.85 1.27 -29.72
CA PRO A 225 24.45 1.35 -29.34
C PRO A 225 23.69 0.19 -29.99
N HIS A 226 23.67 -0.98 -29.35
CA HIS A 226 22.84 -2.08 -29.81
C HIS A 226 21.42 -1.94 -29.24
N LEU A 227 20.52 -1.44 -30.09
CA LEU A 227 19.08 -1.68 -30.01
C LEU A 227 18.84 -3.20 -30.02
N ARG A 228 18.36 -3.76 -28.92
CA ARG A 228 17.77 -5.10 -28.90
C ARG A 228 16.27 -4.95 -28.68
N CYS A 229 15.49 -5.21 -29.74
CA CYS A 229 14.16 -5.78 -29.57
C CYS A 229 14.39 -7.26 -29.22
N SER A 230 14.15 -7.66 -27.98
CA SER A 230 14.01 -9.08 -27.67
C SER A 230 12.69 -9.55 -28.26
N ALA A 231 12.76 -10.47 -29.22
CA ALA A 231 11.62 -11.07 -29.91
C ALA A 231 10.76 -12.00 -29.00
N GLN A 232 10.75 -11.77 -27.68
CA GLN A 232 10.06 -12.62 -26.70
C GLN A 232 9.09 -11.86 -25.78
N ASP A 233 9.01 -10.54 -25.86
CA ASP A 233 8.00 -9.75 -25.14
C ASP A 233 7.43 -8.69 -26.09
N ASP A 234 6.14 -8.79 -26.44
CA ASP A 234 5.41 -7.82 -27.28
C ASP A 234 5.25 -6.42 -26.61
N LYS A 235 5.91 -6.20 -25.47
CA LYS A 235 5.85 -4.93 -24.74
C LYS A 235 6.94 -3.99 -25.21
N PRO A 236 6.63 -2.70 -25.51
CA PRO A 236 7.63 -1.72 -25.86
C PRO A 236 8.68 -1.63 -24.75
N VAL A 237 9.95 -1.79 -25.12
CA VAL A 237 11.06 -1.76 -24.18
C VAL A 237 11.47 -0.31 -23.92
N ARG A 238 11.68 0.02 -22.64
CA ARG A 238 12.18 1.34 -22.23
C ARG A 238 13.53 1.62 -22.90
N PRO A 239 13.69 2.74 -23.64
CA PRO A 239 14.98 3.09 -24.24
C PRO A 239 16.03 3.43 -23.18
N SER A 240 17.32 3.32 -23.53
CA SER A 240 18.49 3.63 -22.66
C SER A 240 18.68 5.12 -22.33
N VAL A 241 17.62 5.93 -22.42
CA VAL A 241 17.61 7.36 -22.10
C VAL A 241 17.65 7.59 -20.59
N HIS A 242 17.96 8.83 -20.17
CA HIS A 242 18.07 9.31 -18.78
C HIS A 242 16.74 9.28 -17.95
N ILE A 243 15.89 8.27 -18.11
CA ILE A 243 14.83 7.99 -17.15
C ILE A 243 15.45 7.04 -16.11
N PRO A 244 15.40 7.36 -14.80
CA PRO A 244 16.03 6.53 -13.78
C PRO A 244 15.61 5.07 -13.89
N THR A 245 16.55 4.15 -14.07
CA THR A 245 16.29 2.71 -14.15
C THR A 245 16.31 2.09 -12.76
N LEU A 246 15.62 0.96 -12.55
CA LEU A 246 15.78 0.24 -11.30
C LEU A 246 17.20 -0.30 -11.21
N ARG A 247 17.87 -0.07 -10.08
CA ARG A 247 19.01 -0.88 -9.68
C ARG A 247 18.50 -2.28 -9.40
N THR A 248 18.92 -3.22 -10.22
CA THR A 248 18.56 -4.64 -10.08
C THR A 248 19.41 -5.37 -9.06
N ASP A 249 20.59 -4.83 -8.75
CA ASP A 249 21.55 -5.46 -7.84
C ASP A 249 21.38 -4.91 -6.42
N GLU A 250 21.43 -5.80 -5.42
CA GLU A 250 21.49 -5.41 -4.02
C GLU A 250 22.69 -4.47 -3.77
N LEU A 251 22.45 -3.43 -2.98
CA LEU A 251 23.50 -2.49 -2.61
C LEU A 251 24.43 -3.14 -1.58
N ASP A 252 25.72 -3.32 -1.86
CA ASP A 252 26.70 -3.85 -0.90
C ASP A 252 27.06 -2.80 0.18
N PRO A 253 26.86 -3.08 1.49
CA PRO A 253 27.27 -2.23 2.62
C PRO A 253 28.62 -1.57 2.53
N THR A 254 29.60 -2.28 1.99
CA THR A 254 30.96 -1.78 1.86
C THR A 254 31.08 -0.64 0.83
N SER A 255 30.15 -0.56 -0.13
CA SER A 255 30.10 0.49 -1.16
C SER A 255 29.72 1.86 -0.59
N TYR A 256 29.00 1.91 0.53
CA TYR A 256 28.56 3.15 1.18
C TYR A 256 29.36 3.49 2.44
N ALA A 257 30.30 2.64 2.85
CA ALA A 257 31.18 2.90 3.99
C ALA A 257 32.12 4.11 3.77
N ARG A 258 32.32 4.55 2.52
CA ARG A 258 33.30 5.60 2.15
C ARG A 258 32.69 6.86 1.54
N THR A 259 31.46 6.81 1.04
CA THR A 259 30.78 7.94 0.40
C THR A 259 29.26 7.77 0.45
N THR A 260 28.53 8.86 0.64
CA THR A 260 27.06 8.91 0.57
C THR A 260 26.54 9.28 -0.82
N CYS A 261 27.44 9.49 -1.79
CA CYS A 261 27.11 9.86 -3.17
C CYS A 261 27.03 8.63 -4.09
N PHE A 262 25.98 8.58 -4.91
CA PHE A 262 25.71 7.48 -5.85
C PHE A 262 25.81 7.95 -7.30
N GLU A 263 26.01 6.99 -8.21
CA GLU A 263 25.86 7.23 -9.65
C GLU A 263 24.42 7.64 -9.97
N ALA A 264 24.26 8.73 -10.72
CA ALA A 264 22.96 9.23 -11.13
C ALA A 264 22.27 8.27 -12.13
N GLY A 265 20.96 8.40 -12.27
CA GLY A 265 20.20 7.65 -13.28
C GLY A 265 19.64 6.30 -12.82
N TYR A 266 19.69 6.00 -11.52
CA TYR A 266 19.08 4.80 -10.95
C TYR A 266 18.14 5.11 -9.78
N LEU A 267 17.08 4.31 -9.65
CA LEU A 267 16.22 4.20 -8.47
C LEU A 267 16.46 2.86 -7.80
N VAL A 268 16.51 2.84 -6.47
CA VAL A 268 16.83 1.64 -5.68
C VAL A 268 15.64 0.69 -5.51
N ALA A 269 14.42 1.14 -5.83
CA ALA A 269 13.20 0.35 -5.72
C ALA A 269 12.13 0.86 -6.70
N LYS A 270 11.21 -0.04 -7.08
CA LYS A 270 9.95 0.33 -7.74
C LYS A 270 9.19 1.29 -6.83
N ASN A 271 8.65 2.36 -7.40
CA ASN A 271 7.89 3.35 -6.64
C ASN A 271 6.48 3.54 -7.23
N ALA A 272 5.91 2.48 -7.80
CA ALA A 272 4.51 2.34 -8.19
C ALA A 272 3.73 1.52 -7.16
N GLY A 273 2.45 1.22 -7.46
CA GLY A 273 1.60 0.36 -6.60
C GLY A 273 0.67 1.12 -5.65
N TRP A 274 0.46 2.42 -5.86
CA TRP A 274 -0.45 3.25 -5.06
C TRP A 274 -1.37 4.15 -5.89
N ARG A 275 -1.41 3.94 -7.21
CA ARG A 275 -2.35 4.65 -8.06
C ARG A 275 -3.68 3.92 -8.04
N ASN A 276 -4.79 4.65 -7.91
CA ASN A 276 -6.13 4.07 -8.04
C ASN A 276 -6.60 4.09 -9.49
N ILE A 277 -5.98 4.94 -10.31
CA ILE A 277 -6.25 5.08 -11.74
C ILE A 277 -4.93 5.15 -12.52
N ARG A 278 -4.90 4.60 -13.73
CA ARG A 278 -3.77 4.70 -14.65
C ARG A 278 -4.18 5.33 -15.98
N PRO A 279 -3.29 6.09 -16.64
CA PRO A 279 -3.49 6.50 -18.02
C PRO A 279 -3.26 5.33 -18.97
N VAL A 280 -4.13 5.14 -19.95
CA VAL A 280 -3.95 4.20 -21.08
C VAL A 280 -3.98 4.99 -22.38
N VAL A 281 -2.99 4.74 -23.24
CA VAL A 281 -2.85 5.43 -24.53
C VAL A 281 -3.59 4.66 -25.60
N ASP A 282 -4.55 5.31 -26.26
CA ASP A 282 -5.12 4.84 -27.51
C ASP A 282 -4.20 5.23 -28.66
N LEU A 283 -3.48 4.25 -29.21
CA LEU A 283 -2.55 4.48 -30.31
C LEU A 283 -3.24 4.91 -31.59
N SER A 284 -4.51 4.52 -31.81
CA SER A 284 -5.30 4.88 -33.00
C SER A 284 -5.65 6.37 -33.03
N ALA A 285 -5.93 6.95 -31.85
CA ALA A 285 -6.26 8.37 -31.69
C ALA A 285 -5.03 9.26 -31.42
N CYS A 286 -3.90 8.65 -31.04
CA CYS A 286 -2.67 9.39 -30.77
C CYS A 286 -2.17 10.06 -32.06
N THR A 287 -1.70 11.31 -31.96
CA THR A 287 -1.11 12.06 -33.08
C THR A 287 0.41 12.19 -32.99
N GLY A 288 1.01 11.68 -31.91
CA GLY A 288 2.45 11.83 -31.66
C GLY A 288 2.88 13.27 -31.33
N CYS A 289 1.98 14.14 -30.84
CA CYS A 289 2.29 15.53 -30.50
C CYS A 289 3.21 15.73 -29.25
N LEU A 290 3.49 14.65 -28.51
CA LEU A 290 4.37 14.60 -27.34
C LEU A 290 4.02 15.55 -26.17
N GLN A 291 2.80 16.08 -26.12
CA GLN A 291 2.36 16.90 -24.99
C GLN A 291 2.33 16.07 -23.69
N CYS A 292 1.80 14.86 -23.72
CA CYS A 292 1.82 13.96 -22.57
C CYS A 292 3.24 13.69 -22.06
N TYR A 293 4.18 13.46 -22.98
CA TYR A 293 5.61 13.27 -22.68
C TYR A 293 6.21 14.49 -21.98
N LEU A 294 5.99 15.69 -22.51
CA LEU A 294 6.56 16.94 -21.98
C LEU A 294 6.02 17.30 -20.59
N TYR A 295 4.74 17.02 -20.34
CA TYR A 295 4.06 17.44 -19.11
C TYR A 295 4.05 16.37 -18.00
N CYS A 296 4.60 15.18 -18.24
CA CYS A 296 4.70 14.16 -17.20
C CYS A 296 5.67 14.62 -16.10
N PRO A 297 5.19 14.90 -14.86
CA PRO A 297 6.05 15.43 -13.80
C PRO A 297 7.08 14.40 -13.31
N ASP A 298 6.78 13.11 -13.44
CA ASP A 298 7.64 12.01 -13.02
C ASP A 298 8.51 11.47 -14.17
N GLY A 299 8.39 12.00 -15.40
CA GLY A 299 9.18 11.54 -16.55
C GLY A 299 8.93 10.08 -16.97
N THR A 300 7.77 9.53 -16.65
CA THR A 300 7.44 8.10 -16.86
C THR A 300 6.90 7.76 -18.24
N ILE A 301 6.68 8.77 -19.08
CA ILE A 301 6.25 8.58 -20.47
C ILE A 301 7.49 8.61 -21.34
N TYR A 302 7.66 7.61 -22.20
CA TYR A 302 8.80 7.50 -23.10
C TYR A 302 8.37 7.32 -24.55
N LYS A 303 9.26 7.72 -25.47
CA LYS A 303 9.05 7.59 -26.92
C LYS A 303 9.37 6.16 -27.33
N VAL A 304 8.49 5.54 -28.10
CA VAL A 304 8.70 4.19 -28.63
C VAL A 304 9.47 4.30 -29.95
N PRO A 305 10.67 3.70 -30.07
CA PRO A 305 11.46 3.74 -31.31
C PRO A 305 10.71 3.08 -32.48
N SER A 306 10.89 3.60 -33.69
CA SER A 306 10.24 3.09 -34.91
C SER A 306 10.58 1.64 -35.24
N ALA A 307 11.71 1.10 -34.74
CA ALA A 307 12.12 -0.28 -34.93
C ALA A 307 11.39 -1.30 -34.03
N CYS A 308 10.76 -0.83 -32.95
CA CYS A 308 9.95 -1.64 -32.02
C CYS A 308 8.47 -1.66 -32.41
N GLN A 309 8.13 -1.00 -33.52
CA GLN A 309 6.80 -1.02 -34.14
C GLN A 309 6.76 -2.28 -35.02
N SER A 310 6.55 -3.45 -34.43
CA SER A 310 6.40 -4.68 -35.23
C SER A 310 5.24 -4.48 -36.22
N ALA A 311 5.47 -4.91 -37.46
CA ALA A 311 4.53 -4.72 -38.55
C ALA A 311 3.17 -5.42 -38.31
N GLU A 312 3.08 -6.34 -37.35
CA GLU A 312 1.86 -7.12 -37.08
C GLU A 312 0.91 -6.45 -36.07
N THR A 313 1.39 -5.56 -35.19
CA THR A 313 0.51 -4.84 -34.23
C THR A 313 0.10 -3.44 -34.67
N LEU A 314 0.78 -2.86 -35.67
CA LEU A 314 0.56 -1.47 -36.07
C LEU A 314 0.13 -1.28 -37.54
N ALA A 315 0.32 -2.28 -38.42
CA ALA A 315 -0.01 -2.12 -39.84
C ALA A 315 -1.52 -2.04 -40.11
N ASP A 316 -2.36 -2.59 -39.23
CA ASP A 316 -3.81 -2.65 -39.45
C ASP A 316 -4.58 -1.47 -38.84
N VAL A 317 -3.94 -0.63 -38.00
CA VAL A 317 -4.67 0.38 -37.22
C VAL A 317 -4.56 1.79 -37.83
N ILE A 318 -3.45 2.17 -38.48
CA ILE A 318 -3.32 3.49 -39.11
C ILE A 318 -2.30 3.40 -40.23
N GLN A 319 -2.59 3.92 -41.43
CA GLN A 319 -1.52 4.32 -42.36
C GLN A 319 -0.66 5.36 -41.62
N PRO A 320 0.56 5.02 -41.15
CA PRO A 320 1.32 5.96 -40.36
C PRO A 320 1.64 7.15 -41.26
N ALA A 321 1.10 8.32 -40.90
CA ALA A 321 1.58 9.56 -41.47
C ALA A 321 3.09 9.58 -41.22
N ARG A 322 3.88 9.61 -42.31
CA ARG A 322 5.36 9.60 -42.26
C ARG A 322 5.81 10.57 -41.15
N ASN A 323 6.57 10.08 -40.15
CA ASN A 323 7.08 10.76 -38.94
C ASN A 323 6.28 10.72 -37.62
N GLN A 324 5.31 9.84 -37.42
CA GLN A 324 4.65 9.73 -36.11
C GLN A 324 5.53 9.04 -35.03
N THR A 325 5.75 9.73 -33.90
CA THR A 325 6.43 9.16 -32.72
C THR A 325 5.39 8.75 -31.67
N PHE A 326 5.21 7.45 -31.47
CA PHE A 326 4.34 6.93 -30.42
C PHE A 326 5.00 6.98 -29.04
N VAL A 327 4.17 6.88 -28.01
CA VAL A 327 4.61 6.90 -26.61
C VAL A 327 4.08 5.69 -25.86
N ALA A 328 4.83 5.24 -24.87
CA ALA A 328 4.41 4.26 -23.89
C ALA A 328 4.65 4.81 -22.48
N ILE A 329 3.98 4.19 -21.50
CA ILE A 329 4.02 4.63 -20.10
C ILE A 329 4.74 3.56 -19.30
N ASP A 330 5.67 3.98 -18.47
CA ASP A 330 6.27 3.11 -17.48
C ASP A 330 5.42 3.06 -16.21
N TYR A 331 4.65 1.98 -16.09
CA TYR A 331 3.77 1.75 -14.94
C TYR A 331 4.53 1.36 -13.66
N ASP A 332 5.81 1.00 -13.69
CA ASP A 332 6.60 0.77 -12.47
C ASP A 332 6.92 2.08 -11.73
N PHE A 333 6.70 3.23 -12.40
CA PHE A 333 6.96 4.54 -11.82
C PHE A 333 5.78 5.51 -11.94
N CYS A 334 4.81 5.25 -12.82
CA CYS A 334 3.65 6.12 -13.03
C CYS A 334 2.82 6.29 -11.76
N LYS A 335 2.55 7.54 -11.37
CA LYS A 335 1.76 7.91 -10.17
C LYS A 335 0.26 8.00 -10.42
N GLY A 336 -0.21 7.90 -11.67
CA GLY A 336 -1.63 8.03 -12.00
C GLY A 336 -2.19 9.45 -11.84
N CYS A 337 -1.36 10.49 -11.92
CA CYS A 337 -1.78 11.88 -11.67
C CYS A 337 -2.74 12.48 -12.72
N GLY A 338 -2.87 11.84 -13.89
CA GLY A 338 -3.78 12.26 -14.96
C GLY A 338 -3.39 13.52 -15.74
N ILE A 339 -2.21 14.11 -15.48
CA ILE A 339 -1.74 15.31 -16.22
C ILE A 339 -1.60 15.00 -17.72
N CYS A 340 -1.11 13.82 -18.07
CA CYS A 340 -1.00 13.37 -19.46
C CYS A 340 -2.36 13.34 -20.18
N ALA A 341 -3.39 12.80 -19.53
CA ALA A 341 -4.75 12.77 -20.06
C ALA A 341 -5.31 14.18 -20.23
N ARG A 342 -5.14 15.06 -19.24
CA ARG A 342 -5.59 16.46 -19.31
C ARG A 342 -4.91 17.24 -20.44
N MET A 343 -3.65 16.96 -20.73
CA MET A 343 -2.91 17.64 -21.78
C MET A 343 -3.18 17.09 -23.19
N CYS A 344 -3.81 15.92 -23.29
CA CYS A 344 -4.15 15.32 -24.57
C CYS A 344 -5.37 16.01 -25.20
N LYS A 345 -5.13 16.94 -26.12
CA LYS A 345 -6.20 17.65 -26.87
C LYS A 345 -6.98 16.75 -27.83
N PHE A 346 -6.46 15.56 -28.11
CA PHE A 346 -7.02 14.60 -29.08
C PHE A 346 -7.82 13.48 -28.40
N GLY A 347 -7.91 13.47 -27.06
CA GLY A 347 -8.63 12.42 -26.33
C GLY A 347 -7.96 11.05 -26.34
N ALA A 348 -6.74 10.93 -26.87
CA ALA A 348 -6.01 9.66 -27.02
C ALA A 348 -5.50 9.04 -25.70
N ILE A 349 -5.84 9.58 -24.53
CA ILE A 349 -5.41 9.04 -23.24
C ILE A 349 -6.62 9.00 -22.31
N ALA A 350 -7.06 7.78 -21.97
CA ALA A 350 -8.12 7.55 -20.99
C ALA A 350 -7.51 7.28 -19.61
N MET A 351 -8.18 7.73 -18.55
CA MET A 351 -7.86 7.31 -17.18
C MET A 351 -8.81 6.18 -16.81
N ILE A 352 -8.25 5.00 -16.51
CA ILE A 352 -9.03 3.82 -16.11
C ILE A 352 -8.66 3.37 -14.70
N SER A 353 -9.51 2.56 -14.08
CA SER A 353 -9.23 1.97 -12.77
C SER A 353 -7.97 1.09 -12.82
N GLU A 354 -7.10 1.25 -11.83
CA GLU A 354 -5.90 0.41 -11.69
C GLU A 354 -6.29 -1.06 -11.50
N LYS A 355 -7.30 -1.30 -10.66
CA LYS A 355 -7.78 -2.64 -10.32
C LYS A 355 -8.34 -3.36 -11.55
N GLU A 356 -9.15 -2.65 -12.34
CA GLU A 356 -9.71 -3.20 -13.59
C GLU A 356 -8.62 -3.50 -14.62
N ALA A 357 -7.63 -2.61 -14.73
CA ALA A 357 -6.52 -2.79 -15.64
C ALA A 357 -5.63 -3.99 -15.28
N LEU A 358 -5.30 -4.17 -13.98
CA LEU A 358 -4.55 -5.36 -13.52
C LEU A 358 -5.32 -6.66 -13.75
N ALA A 359 -6.65 -6.64 -13.52
CA ALA A 359 -7.49 -7.80 -13.77
C ALA A 359 -7.52 -8.18 -15.26
N ALA A 360 -7.60 -7.19 -16.15
CA ALA A 360 -7.56 -7.42 -17.60
C ALA A 360 -6.19 -7.94 -18.07
N GLU A 361 -5.09 -7.42 -17.53
CA GLU A 361 -3.73 -7.91 -17.83
C GLU A 361 -3.55 -9.37 -17.41
N THR A 362 -4.02 -9.71 -16.20
CA THR A 362 -3.94 -11.08 -15.68
C THR A 362 -4.79 -12.07 -16.48
N ALA A 363 -5.98 -11.65 -16.92
CA ALA A 363 -6.85 -12.48 -17.77
C ALA A 363 -6.24 -12.74 -19.16
N GLY A 364 -5.60 -11.73 -19.77
CA GLY A 364 -4.93 -11.87 -21.06
C GLY A 364 -3.69 -12.78 -21.00
N ASP A 365 -2.92 -12.72 -19.92
CA ASP A 365 -1.77 -13.61 -19.71
C ASP A 365 -2.23 -15.09 -19.62
N LEU A 366 -3.34 -15.36 -18.93
CA LEU A 366 -3.94 -16.71 -18.83
C LEU A 366 -4.46 -17.25 -20.18
N GLU A 367 -5.08 -16.41 -21.01
CA GLU A 367 -5.53 -16.78 -22.36
C GLU A 367 -4.34 -17.06 -23.29
N SER A 368 -3.25 -16.30 -23.16
CA SER A 368 -2.02 -16.50 -23.94
C SER A 368 -1.30 -17.81 -23.58
N GLU A 369 -1.26 -18.16 -22.28
CA GLU A 369 -0.70 -19.44 -21.83
C GLU A 369 -1.58 -20.64 -22.21
N ALA A 370 -2.91 -20.46 -22.23
CA ALA A 370 -3.84 -21.50 -22.67
C ALA A 370 -3.77 -21.76 -24.18
N SER A 371 -3.51 -20.73 -24.98
CA SER A 371 -3.36 -20.86 -26.44
C SER A 371 -1.96 -21.33 -26.88
N ALA A 372 -0.98 -21.37 -25.96
CA ALA A 372 0.37 -21.86 -26.18
C ALA A 372 0.58 -23.34 -25.76
N ARG A 373 -0.47 -24.01 -25.28
CA ARG A 373 -0.52 -25.46 -25.00
C ARG A 373 -1.36 -26.17 -26.05
#